data_AF-A0A3L7PVN3-F1
#
_entry.id   AF-A0A3L7PVN3-F1
#
_cell.length_a   1.000
_cell.length_b   1.000
_cell.length_c   1.000
_cell.angle_alpha   90.00
_cell.angle_beta   90.00
_cell.angle_gamma   90.00
#
_symmetry.space_group_name_H-M   'P 1'
#
loop_
_entity.id
_entity.type
_entity.pdbx_description
1 polymer ?
#
loop_
_entity_poly.entity_id
_entity_poly.type
_entity_poly.pdbx_seq_one_letter_code
_entity_poly.pdbx_strand_id
1 'polypeptide(L)'
;EVVTNVSLSNESPDSRGCWWIDHGVAYSHWKTPNCLDPDVASGQGFTGCSSTKRGVPPIAVGVGGFPGEMHAARSRHPGGVNATFVDGSVRFIDESIASDVWSGLGSMDGGESVRTD
;
A
#
# COMPACT_ATOMS: atom_id res chain seq x y z
N GLU A 1 5.17 -1.79 11.57
CA GLU A 1 4.74 -0.51 10.99
C GLU A 1 5.48 -0.31 9.67
N VAL A 2 4.86 -0.73 8.56
CA VAL A 2 5.51 -0.72 7.23
C VAL A 2 5.54 0.72 6.70
N VAL A 3 6.71 1.35 6.75
CA VAL A 3 6.92 2.69 6.19
C VAL A 3 7.01 2.61 4.66
N THR A 4 6.07 3.23 3.97
CA THR A 4 6.05 3.33 2.50
C THR A 4 6.67 4.65 2.05
N ASN A 5 7.43 4.64 0.95
CA ASN A 5 8.04 5.85 0.40
C ASN A 5 6.99 6.67 -0.38
N VAL A 6 6.57 7.81 0.18
CA VAL A 6 5.71 8.80 -0.49
C VAL A 6 6.51 9.59 -1.52
N SER A 7 6.05 9.63 -2.77
CA SER A 7 6.66 10.38 -3.86
C SER A 7 5.82 11.63 -4.17
N LEU A 8 6.17 12.78 -3.57
CA LEU A 8 5.61 14.07 -3.98
C LEU A 8 6.28 14.54 -5.28
N SER A 9 5.73 14.15 -6.43
CA SER A 9 6.10 14.78 -7.71
C SER A 9 5.09 15.88 -8.05
N ASN A 10 5.56 17.03 -8.56
CA ASN A 10 4.78 18.22 -8.96
C ASN A 10 3.73 18.01 -10.07
N GLU A 11 3.38 16.78 -10.41
CA GLU A 11 2.57 16.38 -11.56
C GLU A 11 1.43 15.47 -11.08
N SER A 12 0.20 15.99 -11.03
CA SER A 12 -1.03 15.31 -10.57
C SER A 12 -0.99 14.85 -9.08
N PRO A 13 -2.09 14.96 -8.32
CA PRO A 13 -2.13 14.48 -6.93
C PRO A 13 -2.00 12.95 -6.86
N ASP A 14 -0.78 12.45 -6.83
CA ASP A 14 -0.45 11.02 -6.69
C ASP A 14 -0.29 10.66 -5.21
N SER A 15 -1.32 10.03 -4.64
CA SER A 15 -1.33 9.57 -3.24
C SER A 15 -0.77 8.16 -3.07
N ARG A 16 -0.25 7.51 -4.12
CA ARG A 16 0.29 6.15 -4.01
C ARG A 16 1.50 6.11 -3.07
N GLY A 17 1.49 5.14 -2.16
CA GLY A 17 2.49 5.02 -1.11
C GLY A 17 2.27 5.96 0.08
N CYS A 18 1.14 6.68 0.12
CA CYS A 18 0.69 7.39 1.30
C CYS A 18 0.18 6.40 2.35
N TRP A 19 0.78 6.46 3.53
CA TRP A 19 0.42 5.63 4.67
C TRP A 19 -0.61 6.29 5.59
N TRP A 20 -0.66 7.62 5.63
CA TRP A 20 -1.57 8.39 6.48
C TRP A 20 -2.15 9.61 5.75
N ILE A 21 -3.46 9.80 5.85
CA ILE A 21 -4.19 10.98 5.38
C ILE A 21 -4.87 11.70 6.56
N ASP A 22 -5.43 12.89 6.32
CA ASP A 22 -6.14 13.71 7.32
C ASP A 22 -7.29 12.96 8.03
N HIS A 23 -7.84 11.92 7.39
CA HIS A 23 -8.91 11.08 7.93
C HIS A 23 -8.44 9.80 8.65
N GLY A 24 -7.14 9.52 8.72
CA GLY A 24 -6.60 8.30 9.33
C GLY A 24 -5.75 7.45 8.37
N VAL A 25 -5.40 6.25 8.80
CA VAL A 25 -4.44 5.39 8.09
C VAL A 25 -5.04 4.92 6.76
N ALA A 26 -4.34 5.21 5.66
CA ALA A 26 -4.77 4.88 4.30
C ALA A 26 -4.14 3.56 3.80
N TYR A 27 -3.00 3.19 4.37
CA TYR A 27 -2.28 1.96 4.07
C TYR A 27 -2.89 0.74 4.79
N SER A 28 -2.92 -0.41 4.10
CA SER A 28 -3.34 -1.68 4.68
C SER A 28 -2.51 -2.86 4.17
N HIS A 29 -2.46 -3.95 4.93
CA HIS A 29 -1.86 -5.22 4.51
C HIS A 29 -2.78 -6.04 3.57
N TRP A 30 -3.92 -5.48 3.15
CA TRP A 30 -4.86 -6.18 2.27
C TRP A 30 -4.30 -6.44 0.86
N LYS A 31 -3.49 -5.52 0.36
CA LYS A 31 -2.83 -5.61 -0.94
C LYS A 31 -1.36 -5.97 -0.76
N THR A 32 -0.86 -6.91 -1.57
CA THR A 32 0.56 -7.29 -1.55
C THR A 32 1.47 -6.12 -1.94
N PRO A 33 2.76 -6.16 -1.55
CA PRO A 33 3.71 -5.12 -1.91
C PRO A 33 3.80 -4.95 -3.43
N ASN A 34 3.89 -3.70 -3.91
CA ASN A 34 3.95 -3.34 -5.33
C ASN A 34 2.85 -3.94 -6.24
N CYS A 35 1.75 -4.47 -5.72
CA CYS A 35 0.73 -5.17 -6.52
C CYS A 35 0.24 -4.36 -7.74
N LEU A 36 -0.10 -5.00 -8.85
CA LEU A 36 -0.57 -4.23 -10.02
C LEU A 36 -2.02 -3.71 -9.89
N ASP A 37 -2.68 -3.97 -8.77
CA ASP A 37 -4.02 -3.44 -8.51
C ASP A 37 -3.96 -1.93 -8.24
N PRO A 38 -4.99 -1.17 -8.69
CA PRO A 38 -5.04 0.26 -8.42
C PRO A 38 -5.18 0.53 -6.93
N ASP A 39 -4.48 1.54 -6.42
CA ASP A 39 -4.81 2.12 -5.12
C ASP A 39 -6.17 2.81 -5.20
N VAL A 40 -6.91 2.80 -4.09
CA VAL A 40 -8.27 3.35 -4.02
C VAL A 40 -8.25 4.55 -3.10
N ALA A 41 -8.65 5.72 -3.59
CA ALA A 41 -8.78 6.94 -2.81
C ALA A 41 -10.26 7.31 -2.64
N SER A 42 -10.63 7.81 -1.47
CA SER A 42 -12.03 8.12 -1.16
C SER A 42 -12.56 9.33 -1.94
N GLY A 43 -13.76 9.16 -2.52
CA GLY A 43 -14.34 10.12 -3.45
C GLY A 43 -15.22 11.17 -2.78
N GLN A 44 -14.64 12.30 -2.39
CA GLN A 44 -15.20 13.65 -2.57
C GLN A 44 -14.04 14.66 -2.70
N GLY A 45 -13.82 15.22 -3.89
CA GLY A 45 -12.75 16.19 -4.15
C GLY A 45 -11.38 15.61 -4.52
N PHE A 46 -11.19 14.29 -4.44
CA PHE A 46 -10.00 13.63 -4.97
C PHE A 46 -10.17 13.36 -6.47
N THR A 47 -9.52 14.17 -7.31
CA THR A 47 -9.33 13.85 -8.72
C THR A 47 -8.26 12.76 -8.78
N GLY A 48 -8.68 11.50 -8.90
CA GLY A 48 -7.79 10.35 -9.00
C GLY A 48 -6.59 10.63 -9.89
N CYS A 49 -5.38 10.28 -9.42
CA CYS A 49 -4.19 10.41 -10.25
C CYS A 49 -4.37 9.56 -11.51
N SER A 50 -4.50 10.20 -12.68
CA SER A 50 -4.61 9.56 -13.99
C SER A 50 -3.30 8.96 -14.49
N SER A 51 -2.24 9.07 -13.69
CA SER A 51 -0.89 8.66 -14.06
C SER A 51 -0.69 7.16 -13.94
N THR A 52 -0.26 6.52 -15.03
CA THR A 52 0.19 5.12 -15.08
C THR A 52 1.66 4.93 -14.67
N LYS A 53 2.22 5.84 -13.87
CA LYS A 53 3.60 5.73 -13.34
C LYS A 53 3.85 4.30 -12.82
N ARG A 54 4.98 3.69 -13.24
CA ARG A 54 5.39 2.30 -12.93
C ARG A 54 4.50 1.18 -13.50
N GLY A 55 3.68 1.46 -14.52
CA GLY A 55 2.80 0.43 -15.10
C GLY A 55 1.67 0.02 -14.16
N VAL A 56 1.49 0.75 -13.06
CA VAL A 56 0.36 0.62 -12.15
C VAL A 56 -0.82 1.38 -12.77
N PRO A 57 -2.03 0.80 -12.78
CA PRO A 57 -3.22 1.49 -13.26
C PRO A 57 -3.47 2.81 -12.48
N PRO A 58 -4.24 3.74 -13.05
CA PRO A 58 -4.66 4.96 -12.37
C PRO A 58 -5.30 4.67 -11.01
N ILE A 59 -5.20 5.62 -10.08
CA ILE A 59 -5.88 5.52 -8.78
C ILE A 59 -7.39 5.45 -9.02
N ALA A 60 -8.03 4.43 -8.46
CA ALA A 60 -9.46 4.25 -8.55
C ALA A 60 -10.17 5.15 -7.52
N VAL A 61 -11.33 5.68 -7.91
CA VAL A 61 -12.21 6.40 -6.99
C VAL A 61 -13.03 5.38 -6.23
N GLY A 62 -12.85 5.34 -4.91
CA GLY A 62 -13.56 4.43 -4.02
C GLY A 62 -15.05 4.75 -3.93
N VAL A 63 -15.88 3.73 -4.13
CA VAL A 63 -17.33 3.80 -3.89
C VAL A 63 -17.57 3.54 -2.40
N GLY A 64 -18.28 4.44 -1.71
CA GLY A 64 -18.56 4.29 -0.26
C GLY A 64 -17.82 5.25 0.67
N GLY A 65 -17.06 6.22 0.14
CA GLY A 65 -16.41 7.27 0.92
C GLY A 65 -15.10 6.81 1.60
N PHE A 66 -14.74 7.44 2.71
CA PHE A 66 -13.49 7.18 3.46
C PHE A 66 -13.23 5.71 3.82
N PRO A 67 -14.23 4.87 4.18
CA PRO A 67 -14.00 3.45 4.49
C PRO A 67 -13.50 2.61 3.31
N GLY A 68 -13.68 3.09 2.07
CA GLY A 68 -13.23 2.41 0.86
C GLY A 68 -11.79 2.75 0.45
N GLU A 69 -11.11 3.62 1.19
CA GLU A 69 -9.73 4.03 0.90
C GLU A 69 -8.75 2.90 1.23
N MET A 70 -7.94 2.51 0.24
CA MET A 70 -7.04 1.36 0.35
C MET A 70 -5.79 1.54 -0.50
N HIS A 71 -4.66 1.75 0.16
CA HIS A 71 -3.34 1.88 -0.46
C HIS A 71 -2.47 0.66 -0.16
N ALA A 72 -1.78 0.15 -1.18
CA ALA A 72 -0.78 -0.91 -1.01
C ALA A 72 0.58 -0.36 -0.57
N ALA A 73 1.47 -1.24 -0.11
CA ALA A 73 2.87 -0.87 0.09
C ALA A 73 3.56 -0.64 -1.26
N ARG A 74 4.03 0.58 -1.54
CA ARG A 74 4.63 0.97 -2.82
C ARG A 74 6.11 1.33 -2.68
N SER A 75 6.93 0.83 -3.61
CA SER A 75 8.38 1.09 -3.69
C SER A 75 8.84 1.34 -5.13
N ARG A 76 10.01 1.95 -5.30
CA ARG A 76 10.70 2.08 -6.61
C ARG A 76 11.65 0.89 -6.85
N HIS A 77 11.94 0.10 -5.83
CA HIS A 77 12.85 -1.02 -5.93
C HIS A 77 12.19 -2.16 -6.71
N PRO A 78 12.88 -2.74 -7.72
CA PRO A 78 12.38 -3.92 -8.42
C PRO A 78 12.20 -5.10 -7.46
N GLY A 79 11.10 -5.83 -7.61
CA GLY A 79 10.85 -7.08 -6.87
C GLY A 79 10.35 -6.92 -5.44
N GLY A 80 10.15 -5.70 -4.92
CA GLY A 80 9.62 -5.56 -3.56
C GLY A 80 9.74 -4.20 -2.90
N VAL A 81 9.50 -4.20 -1.59
CA VAL A 81 9.47 -3.02 -0.72
C VAL A 81 10.40 -3.21 0.48
N ASN A 82 11.02 -2.13 0.93
CA ASN A 82 11.65 -2.12 2.26
C ASN A 82 10.56 -1.80 3.29
N ALA A 83 10.34 -2.73 4.21
CA ALA A 83 9.36 -2.61 5.28
C ALA A 83 10.06 -2.48 6.63
N THR A 84 9.59 -1.54 7.45
CA THR A 84 10.03 -1.39 8.84
C THR A 84 9.07 -2.14 9.76
N PHE A 85 9.59 -2.75 10.82
CA PHE A 85 8.80 -3.42 11.85
C PHE A 85 8.76 -2.56 13.11
N VAL A 86 7.84 -2.84 14.04
CA VAL A 86 7.66 -2.04 15.27
C VAL A 86 8.90 -2.09 16.17
N ASP A 87 9.72 -3.13 16.03
CA ASP A 87 11.01 -3.28 16.71
C ASP A 87 12.15 -2.45 16.06
N GLY A 88 11.84 -1.66 15.02
CA GLY A 88 12.81 -0.85 14.28
C GLY A 88 13.65 -1.64 13.28
N SER A 89 13.45 -2.95 13.13
CA SER A 89 14.12 -3.73 12.11
C SER A 89 13.55 -3.39 10.72
N VAL A 90 14.42 -3.37 9.72
CA VAL A 90 14.03 -3.16 8.31
C VAL A 90 14.32 -4.44 7.54
N ARG A 91 13.34 -4.92 6.78
CA ARG A 91 13.50 -6.07 5.90
C ARG A 91 12.99 -5.75 4.50
N PHE A 92 13.65 -6.32 3.50
CA PHE A 92 13.13 -6.32 2.14
C PHE A 92 12.07 -7.42 2.03
N ILE A 93 10.86 -7.05 1.62
CA ILE A 93 9.73 -7.96 1.42
C ILE A 93 9.45 -8.02 -0.08
N ASP A 94 9.44 -9.24 -0.60
CA ASP A 94 9.20 -9.51 -2.02
C ASP A 94 7.77 -9.15 -2.43
N GLU A 95 7.57 -8.66 -3.65
CA GLU A 95 6.23 -8.37 -4.20
C GLU A 95 5.41 -9.64 -4.50
N SER A 96 6.07 -10.79 -4.65
CA SER A 96 5.48 -12.12 -4.83
C SER A 96 5.18 -12.84 -3.50
N ILE A 97 5.31 -12.17 -2.36
CA ILE A 97 4.88 -12.71 -1.06
C ILE A 97 3.42 -13.17 -1.12
N ALA A 98 3.16 -14.35 -0.57
CA ALA A 98 1.80 -14.88 -0.50
C ALA A 98 0.91 -13.94 0.34
N SER A 99 -0.32 -13.69 -0.14
CA SER A 99 -1.20 -12.66 0.42
C SER A 99 -1.63 -12.94 1.85
N ASP A 100 -1.77 -14.22 2.21
CA ASP A 100 -2.02 -14.69 3.58
C ASP A 100 -0.85 -14.38 4.49
N VAL A 101 0.37 -14.62 4.04
CA VAL A 101 1.60 -14.31 4.77
C VAL A 101 1.73 -12.80 5.00
N TRP A 102 1.50 -12.01 3.95
CA TRP A 102 1.55 -10.56 4.03
C TRP A 102 0.48 -9.99 4.98
N SER A 103 -0.76 -10.49 4.88
CA SER A 103 -1.85 -10.08 5.78
C SER A 103 -1.52 -10.43 7.23
N GLY A 104 -0.92 -11.61 7.46
CA GLY A 104 -0.55 -12.06 8.79
C GLY A 104 0.57 -11.29 9.45
N LEU A 105 1.47 -10.66 8.68
CA LEU A 105 2.44 -9.71 9.24
C LEU A 105 1.78 -8.46 9.84
N GLY A 106 0.57 -8.10 9.37
CA GLY A 106 -0.21 -6.98 9.87
C GLY A 106 -1.20 -7.34 10.97
N SER A 107 -1.35 -8.62 11.29
CA SER A 107 -2.31 -9.12 12.28
C SER A 107 -1.86 -8.79 13.71
N MET A 108 -2.80 -8.33 14.53
CA MET A 108 -2.53 -8.03 15.95
C MET A 108 -2.44 -9.28 16.82
N ASP A 109 -3.08 -10.37 16.41
CA ASP A 109 -3.19 -11.58 17.23
C ASP A 109 -1.86 -12.33 17.33
N GLY A 110 -0.97 -12.14 16.35
CA GLY A 110 0.36 -12.77 16.30
C GLY A 110 0.29 -14.30 16.14
N GLY A 111 1.37 -14.89 15.63
CA GLY A 111 1.46 -16.36 15.53
C GLY A 111 0.62 -17.00 14.42
N GLU A 112 0.13 -16.23 13.46
CA GLU A 112 -0.47 -16.78 12.25
C GLU A 112 0.54 -17.70 11.56
N SER A 113 0.13 -18.94 11.28
CA SER A 113 0.97 -19.91 10.61
C SER A 113 1.16 -19.47 9.17
N VAL A 114 2.24 -18.73 8.93
CA VAL A 114 2.77 -18.40 7.60
C VAL A 114 3.14 -19.71 6.92
N ARG A 115 2.23 -20.24 6.10
CA ARG A 115 2.50 -21.45 5.33
C ARG A 115 3.32 -21.07 4.12
N THR A 116 4.63 -21.32 4.20
CA THR A 116 5.51 -21.34 3.04
C THR A 116 5.30 -22.68 2.31
N ASP A 117 4.42 -22.71 1.33
CA ASP A 117 4.39 -23.78 0.31
C ASP A 117 5.13 -23.30 -0.94
#